data_AF-A0A811ZT26-F1
#
_entry.id   AF-A0A811ZT26-F1
#
_cell.length_a   1.000
_cell.length_b   1.000
_cell.length_c   1.000
_cell.angle_alpha   90.00
_cell.angle_beta   90.00
_cell.angle_gamma   90.00
#
_symmetry.space_group_name_H-M   'P 1'
#
loop_
_entity.id
_entity.type
_entity.pdbx_description
1 polymer ?
#
loop_
_entity_poly.entity_id
_entity_poly.type
_entity_poly.pdbx_seq_one_letter_code
_entity_poly.pdbx_strand_id
1 'polypeptide(L)'
;MMGLRRKGRYRSTSPFPKMSGGWELEVNGTEAKLVQKTVGEKITVTWNVNKTISPTFDRKEEPSQGHMVEEQEPELTVTPRFVAEVIKNGGKKALLLDCHNPEDEVGQEEDKNDILSIRKVSFQSPGESEWRT
;
A
#
# COMPACT_ATOMS: atom_id res chain seq x y z
N MET A 1 39.43 -24.74 3.13
CA MET A 1 39.09 -23.46 2.48
C MET A 1 37.62 -23.54 2.09
N MET A 2 36.71 -22.98 2.89
CA MET A 2 35.27 -22.97 2.60
C MET A 2 34.93 -21.65 1.91
N GLY A 3 34.47 -21.74 0.66
CA GLY A 3 34.03 -20.59 -0.12
C GLY A 3 32.73 -20.03 0.42
N LEU A 4 32.79 -18.78 0.87
CA LEU A 4 31.63 -17.99 1.30
C LEU A 4 30.72 -17.76 0.09
N ARG A 5 29.55 -18.42 0.05
CA ARG A 5 28.50 -18.14 -0.95
C ARG A 5 28.02 -16.71 -0.76
N ARG A 6 28.17 -15.88 -1.80
CA ARG A 6 27.78 -14.46 -1.79
C ARG A 6 26.26 -14.37 -1.60
N LYS A 7 25.83 -13.65 -0.55
CA LYS A 7 24.46 -13.15 -0.39
C LYS A 7 24.01 -12.46 -1.68
N GLY A 8 22.78 -12.73 -2.11
CA GLY A 8 22.17 -12.13 -3.30
C GLY A 8 22.37 -10.62 -3.33
N ARG A 9 22.74 -10.10 -4.50
CA ARG A 9 22.86 -8.65 -4.71
C ARG A 9 21.44 -8.09 -4.77
N TYR A 10 21.00 -7.42 -3.71
CA TYR A 10 19.88 -6.50 -3.81
C TYR A 10 20.25 -5.43 -4.84
N ARG A 11 19.51 -5.41 -5.95
CA ARG A 11 19.66 -4.41 -7.00
C ARG A 11 19.18 -3.07 -6.43
N SER A 12 20.12 -2.21 -6.05
CA SER A 12 19.83 -0.83 -5.66
C SER A 12 19.38 -0.05 -6.88
N THR A 13 18.09 -0.16 -7.19
CA THR A 13 17.34 0.91 -7.83
C THR A 13 17.10 2.00 -6.79
N SER A 14 16.94 3.26 -7.22
CA SER A 14 16.47 4.40 -6.41
C SER A 14 15.58 3.95 -5.23
N PRO A 15 15.79 4.44 -4.00
CA PRO A 15 15.17 3.90 -2.79
C PRO A 15 13.64 3.91 -2.82
N PHE A 16 13.04 4.72 -3.70
CA PHE A 16 11.61 4.75 -3.97
C PHE A 16 11.33 4.86 -5.48
N PRO A 17 10.28 4.18 -5.98
CA PRO A 17 9.75 4.46 -7.32
C PRO A 17 9.28 5.92 -7.39
N LYS A 18 9.60 6.61 -8.49
CA LYS A 18 9.10 7.97 -8.72
C LYS A 18 7.62 7.92 -9.04
N MET A 19 6.81 8.70 -8.32
CA MET A 19 5.38 8.84 -8.59
C MET A 19 5.14 9.88 -9.69
N SER A 20 4.42 9.50 -10.75
CA SER A 20 3.96 10.43 -11.79
C SER A 20 2.82 11.31 -11.27
N GLY A 21 2.71 12.55 -11.75
CA GLY A 21 1.60 13.45 -11.39
C GLY A 21 1.95 14.57 -10.41
N GLY A 22 3.23 14.71 -10.04
CA GLY A 22 3.69 15.80 -9.16
C GLY A 22 3.39 15.55 -7.68
N TRP A 23 3.33 14.29 -7.27
CA TRP A 23 3.20 13.92 -5.86
C TRP A 23 4.52 14.12 -5.10
N GLU A 24 4.40 14.68 -3.91
CA GLU A 24 5.47 14.79 -2.92
C GLU A 24 5.31 13.65 -1.90
N LEU A 25 6.37 12.87 -1.66
CA LEU A 25 6.39 11.79 -0.68
C LEU A 25 6.98 12.28 0.64
N GLU A 26 6.21 12.19 1.72
CA GLU A 26 6.62 12.39 3.10
C GLU A 26 6.60 11.05 3.83
N VAL A 27 7.66 10.71 4.57
CA VAL A 27 7.75 9.44 5.34
C VAL A 27 8.10 9.75 6.78
N ASN A 28 7.33 9.18 7.72
CA ASN A 28 7.56 9.28 9.15
C ASN A 28 7.47 7.89 9.81
N GLY A 29 8.63 7.26 10.02
CA GLY A 29 8.70 5.89 10.53
C GLY A 29 8.01 4.92 9.57
N THR A 30 6.91 4.32 10.01
CA THR A 30 6.12 3.35 9.23
C THR A 30 4.94 3.99 8.49
N GLU A 31 4.67 5.27 8.72
CA GLU A 31 3.65 6.02 8.01
C GLU A 31 4.26 6.73 6.81
N ALA A 32 3.58 6.66 5.67
CA ALA A 32 3.94 7.37 4.46
C ALA A 32 2.74 8.14 3.92
N LYS A 33 3.04 9.27 3.28
CA LYS A 33 2.05 10.24 2.82
C LYS A 33 2.44 10.77 1.45
N LEU A 34 1.54 10.69 0.49
CA LEU A 34 1.66 11.37 -0.80
C LEU A 34 0.81 12.62 -0.77
N VAL A 35 1.40 13.75 -1.10
CA VAL A 35 0.73 15.05 -1.15
C VAL A 35 0.78 15.58 -2.56
N GLN A 36 -0.37 15.95 -3.12
CA GLN A 36 -0.48 16.67 -4.37
C GLN A 36 -1.36 17.90 -4.19
N LYS A 37 -0.84 19.06 -4.60
CA LYS A 37 -1.59 20.31 -4.65
C LYS A 37 -2.01 20.58 -6.09
N THR A 38 -3.30 20.77 -6.31
CA THR A 38 -3.87 21.11 -7.62
C THR A 38 -4.57 22.47 -7.53
N VAL A 39 -5.12 22.95 -8.64
CA VAL A 39 -5.88 24.20 -8.64
C VAL A 39 -7.16 24.01 -7.83
N GLY A 40 -7.22 24.64 -6.66
CA GLY A 40 -8.40 24.66 -5.82
C GLY A 40 -8.46 23.56 -4.75
N GLU A 41 -7.54 22.59 -4.75
CA GLU A 41 -7.60 21.45 -3.84
C GLU A 41 -6.19 20.96 -3.41
N LYS A 42 -6.14 20.33 -2.24
CA LYS A 42 -5.02 19.53 -1.74
C LYS A 42 -5.50 18.11 -1.53
N ILE A 43 -4.81 17.15 -2.16
CA ILE A 43 -5.03 15.72 -1.99
C ILE A 43 -3.88 15.15 -1.18
N THR A 44 -4.21 14.39 -0.16
CA THR A 44 -3.28 13.68 0.70
C THR A 44 -3.67 12.21 0.70
N VAL A 45 -2.74 11.30 0.41
CA VAL A 45 -2.94 9.87 0.55
C VAL A 45 -2.00 9.36 1.64
N THR A 46 -2.55 8.82 2.73
CA THR A 46 -1.77 8.31 3.87
C THR A 46 -1.93 6.81 3.99
N TRP A 47 -0.83 6.10 4.21
CA TRP A 47 -0.83 4.67 4.51
C TRP A 47 0.24 4.30 5.52
N ASN A 48 0.10 3.13 6.13
CA ASN A 48 1.08 2.56 7.05
C ASN A 48 1.60 1.23 6.50
N VAL A 49 2.90 1.00 6.54
CA VAL A 49 3.54 -0.21 5.98
C VAL A 49 3.54 -1.39 6.96
N ASN A 50 3.09 -1.23 8.20
CA ASN A 50 3.00 -2.34 9.14
C ASN A 50 1.82 -3.26 8.80
N LYS A 51 2.04 -4.58 8.90
CA LYS A 51 0.99 -5.61 8.72
C LYS A 51 0.31 -5.58 7.35
N THR A 52 1.02 -5.17 6.32
CA THR A 52 0.51 -5.05 4.95
C THR A 52 0.91 -6.21 4.04
N ILE A 53 1.53 -7.25 4.60
CA ILE A 53 1.91 -8.47 3.89
C ILE A 53 0.80 -9.49 4.14
N SER A 54 0.15 -9.94 3.07
CA SER A 54 -0.91 -10.93 3.16
C SER A 54 -0.36 -12.27 3.69
N PRO A 55 -1.10 -12.96 4.60
CA PRO A 55 -0.67 -14.23 5.18
C PRO A 55 -0.73 -15.42 4.21
N THR A 56 -1.10 -15.21 2.94
CA THR A 56 -0.97 -16.22 1.87
C THR A 56 0.47 -16.71 1.67
N PHE A 57 1.45 -16.06 2.30
CA PHE A 57 2.81 -16.56 2.45
C PHE A 57 2.97 -17.72 3.46
N ASP A 58 1.92 -18.20 4.12
CA ASP A 58 2.00 -19.49 4.84
C ASP A 58 2.02 -20.64 3.83
N ARG A 59 3.24 -20.98 3.38
CA ARG A 59 3.60 -22.19 2.64
C ARG A 59 3.03 -23.42 3.35
N LYS A 60 1.81 -23.83 3.00
CA LYS A 60 1.39 -25.24 3.09
C LYS A 60 1.81 -25.94 1.81
N GLU A 61 3.12 -26.02 1.56
CA GLU A 61 3.65 -27.05 0.67
C GLU A 61 3.72 -28.33 1.49
N GLU A 62 2.76 -29.24 1.28
CA GLU A 62 3.00 -30.64 1.59
C GLU A 62 4.24 -31.11 0.80
N PRO A 63 5.08 -32.00 1.36
CA PRO A 63 6.31 -32.41 0.71
C PRO A 63 5.95 -33.32 -0.48
N SER A 64 5.69 -32.74 -1.64
CA SER A 64 5.61 -33.50 -2.89
C SER A 64 7.02 -33.92 -3.28
N GLN A 65 7.25 -35.23 -3.23
CA GLN A 65 8.52 -35.85 -3.53
C GLN A 65 8.97 -35.50 -4.96
N GLY A 66 10.13 -34.85 -5.07
CA GLY A 66 11.08 -35.16 -6.13
C GLY A 66 10.94 -34.44 -7.47
N HIS A 67 10.78 -33.12 -7.49
CA HIS A 67 11.28 -32.32 -8.62
C HIS A 67 12.05 -31.10 -8.12
N MET A 68 13.20 -30.81 -8.74
CA MET A 68 14.00 -29.62 -8.48
C MET A 68 13.20 -28.38 -8.91
N VAL A 69 12.42 -27.83 -7.99
CA VAL A 69 11.84 -26.49 -8.14
C VAL A 69 12.98 -25.52 -7.87
N GLU A 70 13.38 -24.78 -8.90
CA GLU A 70 14.23 -23.61 -8.74
C GLU A 70 13.58 -22.73 -7.66
N GLU A 71 14.27 -22.49 -6.54
CA GLU A 71 13.77 -21.64 -5.45
C GLU A 71 13.54 -20.21 -5.99
N GLN A 72 12.38 -19.97 -6.61
CA GLN A 72 11.92 -18.62 -6.88
C GLN A 72 11.71 -17.97 -5.51
N GLU A 73 12.43 -16.88 -5.27
CA GLU A 73 12.17 -16.04 -4.11
C GLU A 73 10.69 -15.65 -4.15
N PRO A 74 9.93 -15.84 -3.05
CA PRO A 74 8.52 -15.54 -3.03
C PRO A 74 8.31 -14.06 -3.32
N GLU A 75 7.43 -13.74 -4.27
CA GLU A 75 7.04 -12.37 -4.54
C GLU A 75 6.18 -11.88 -3.37
N LEU A 76 6.79 -11.10 -2.48
CA LEU A 76 6.08 -10.50 -1.35
C LEU A 76 5.31 -9.28 -1.83
N THR A 77 4.00 -9.44 -2.04
CA THR A 77 3.12 -8.32 -2.36
C THR A 77 2.65 -7.62 -1.09
N VAL A 78 2.81 -6.30 -1.06
CA VAL A 78 2.36 -5.42 0.03
C VAL A 78 1.11 -4.67 -0.45
N THR A 79 -0.03 -4.91 0.20
CA THR A 79 -1.32 -4.27 -0.10
C THR A 79 -1.78 -3.41 1.09
N PRO A 80 -1.24 -2.18 1.22
CA PRO A 80 -1.60 -1.33 2.34
C PRO A 80 -3.03 -0.78 2.17
N ARG A 81 -3.77 -0.74 3.27
CA ARG A 81 -4.93 0.15 3.40
C ARG A 81 -4.44 1.60 3.41
N PHE A 82 -5.16 2.48 2.71
CA PHE A 82 -4.81 3.89 2.64
C PHE A 82 -6.04 4.78 2.78
N VAL A 83 -5.78 6.03 3.18
CA VAL A 83 -6.80 7.05 3.38
C VAL A 83 -6.50 8.20 2.46
N ALA A 84 -7.42 8.51 1.55
CA ALA A 84 -7.36 9.71 0.73
C ALA A 84 -8.16 10.84 1.39
N GLU A 85 -7.47 11.92 1.73
CA GLU A 85 -8.04 13.17 2.23
C GLU A 85 -8.02 14.22 1.11
N VAL A 86 -9.18 14.82 0.83
CA VAL A 86 -9.33 15.91 -0.13
C VAL A 86 -9.82 17.16 0.58
N ILE A 87 -9.04 18.24 0.50
CA ILE A 87 -9.35 19.54 1.09
C ILE A 87 -9.46 20.56 -0.04
N LYS A 88 -10.62 21.21 -0.17
CA LYS A 88 -10.77 22.37 -1.06
C LYS A 88 -10.11 23.61 -0.45
N ASN A 89 -9.53 24.47 -1.26
CA ASN A 89 -8.90 25.71 -0.81
C ASN A 89 -9.93 26.60 -0.07
N GLY A 90 -9.57 27.05 1.14
CA GLY A 90 -10.48 27.78 2.03
C GLY A 90 -11.60 26.93 2.65
N GLY A 91 -11.61 25.63 2.37
CA GLY A 91 -12.55 24.67 2.93
C GLY A 91 -12.30 24.44 4.42
N LYS A 92 -13.39 24.39 5.20
CA LYS A 92 -13.35 24.09 6.63
C LYS A 92 -13.49 22.59 6.95
N LYS A 93 -13.67 21.77 5.91
CA LYS A 93 -13.85 20.31 6.01
C LYS A 93 -12.99 19.62 4.96
N ALA A 94 -12.56 18.41 5.28
CA ALA A 94 -11.92 17.46 4.40
C ALA A 94 -12.87 16.31 4.08
N LEU A 95 -12.85 15.83 2.83
CA LEU A 95 -13.48 14.57 2.45
C LEU A 95 -12.45 13.45 2.67
N LEU A 96 -12.80 12.45 3.47
CA LEU A 96 -11.96 11.27 3.73
C LEU A 96 -12.56 10.04 3.09
N LEU A 97 -11.72 9.34 2.32
CA LEU A 97 -12.01 8.11 1.61
C LEU A 97 -11.08 7.04 2.17
N ASP A 98 -11.65 6.05 2.82
CA ASP A 98 -10.92 4.92 3.38
C ASP A 98 -10.94 3.77 2.36
N CYS A 99 -9.78 3.46 1.80
CA CYS A 99 -9.62 2.62 0.63
C CYS A 99 -8.77 1.37 0.96
N HIS A 100 -9.07 0.27 0.27
CA HIS A 100 -8.37 -0.99 0.43
C HIS A 100 -8.40 -1.82 -0.85
N ASN A 101 -7.65 -2.93 -0.87
CA ASN A 101 -7.61 -3.84 -2.00
C ASN A 101 -8.84 -4.76 -1.97
N PRO A 102 -9.60 -4.92 -3.07
CA PRO A 102 -10.81 -5.74 -3.10
C PRO A 102 -10.57 -7.23 -2.81
N GLU A 103 -9.37 -7.76 -3.05
CA GLU A 103 -9.04 -9.16 -2.72
C GLU A 103 -9.12 -9.46 -1.21
N ASP A 104 -9.16 -8.42 -0.36
CA ASP A 104 -9.40 -8.56 1.07
C ASP A 104 -10.90 -8.84 1.39
N GLU A 105 -11.81 -8.68 0.42
CA GLU A 105 -13.23 -8.99 0.55
C GLU A 105 -13.51 -10.45 0.16
N VAL A 106 -13.87 -11.27 1.16
CA VAL A 106 -14.21 -12.69 0.94
C VAL A 106 -15.43 -12.80 0.02
N GLY A 107 -15.24 -13.34 -1.19
CA GLY A 107 -16.32 -13.74 -2.09
C GLY A 107 -16.54 -12.86 -3.33
N GLN A 108 -15.55 -12.07 -3.75
CA GLN A 108 -15.66 -11.30 -4.99
C GLN A 108 -15.42 -12.18 -6.24
N GLU A 109 -16.38 -12.18 -7.16
CA GLU A 109 -16.28 -12.87 -8.46
C GLU A 109 -15.14 -12.28 -9.31
N GLU A 110 -14.45 -13.14 -10.08
CA GLU A 110 -13.26 -12.83 -10.90
C GLU A 110 -13.47 -11.72 -11.95
N ASP A 111 -14.71 -11.30 -12.18
CA ASP A 111 -15.09 -10.32 -13.20
C ASP A 111 -14.95 -8.84 -12.76
N LYS A 112 -14.60 -8.57 -11.49
CA LYS A 112 -14.32 -7.20 -11.00
C LYS A 112 -12.81 -6.96 -10.83
N ASN A 113 -12.15 -6.58 -11.92
CA ASN A 113 -10.74 -6.17 -11.93
C ASN A 113 -10.52 -4.74 -11.43
N ASP A 114 -11.31 -4.29 -10.45
CA ASP A 114 -11.08 -3.00 -9.81
C ASP A 114 -9.81 -3.11 -8.96
N ILE A 115 -8.91 -2.13 -9.08
CA ILE A 115 -7.63 -2.16 -8.35
C ILE A 115 -7.84 -1.79 -6.86
N LEU A 116 -8.96 -1.12 -6.54
CA LEU A 116 -9.19 -0.45 -5.25
C LEU A 116 -10.69 -0.41 -4.93
N SER A 117 -11.06 -0.60 -3.66
CA SER A 117 -12.43 -0.44 -3.14
C SER A 117 -12.50 0.62 -2.04
N ILE A 118 -13.55 1.44 -2.05
CA ILE A 118 -13.83 2.44 -1.00
C ILE A 118 -14.71 1.81 0.07
N ARG A 119 -14.18 1.67 1.28
CA ARG A 119 -14.88 1.08 2.42
C ARG A 119 -15.73 2.09 3.20
N LYS A 120 -15.23 3.31 3.38
CA LYS A 120 -15.92 4.37 4.14
C LYS A 120 -15.66 5.74 3.55
N VAL A 121 -16.69 6.58 3.60
CA VAL A 121 -16.64 8.00 3.21
C VAL A 121 -17.08 8.85 4.39
N SER A 122 -16.35 9.93 4.70
CA SER A 122 -16.73 10.86 5.77
C SER A 122 -16.23 12.29 5.52
N PHE A 123 -16.81 13.25 6.25
CA PHE A 123 -16.30 14.62 6.31
C PHE A 123 -15.74 14.93 7.69
N GLN A 124 -14.50 15.43 7.77
CA GLN A 124 -13.84 15.77 9.05
C GLN A 124 -13.23 17.18 9.00
N SER A 125 -12.87 17.72 10.16
CA SER A 125 -12.10 18.97 10.20
C SER A 125 -10.67 18.67 9.74
N PRO A 126 -10.04 19.52 8.90
CA PRO A 126 -8.68 19.28 8.43
C PRO A 126 -7.71 19.10 9.60
N GLY A 127 -6.90 18.04 9.56
CA GLY A 127 -5.88 17.77 10.58
C GLY A 127 -6.36 17.04 11.85
N GLU A 128 -7.64 16.68 11.95
CA GLU A 128 -8.06 15.71 12.97
C GLU A 128 -7.49 14.33 12.63
N SER A 129 -6.61 13.81 13.49
CA SER A 129 -5.88 12.54 13.27
C SER A 129 -6.68 11.29 13.65
N GLU A 130 -7.78 11.47 14.38
CA GLU A 130 -8.66 10.39 14.81
C GLU A 130 -9.99 10.48 14.09
N TRP A 131 -10.38 9.37 13.45
CA TRP A 131 -11.69 9.29 12.82
C TRP A 131 -12.79 9.42 13.87
N ARG A 132 -13.59 10.48 13.76
CA ARG A 132 -14.84 10.56 14.52
C ARG A 132 -15.84 9.58 13.90
N THR A 133 -16.09 8.49 14.62
CA THR A 133 -17.15 7.51 14.30
C THR A 133 -18.48 7.96 14.85
#